data_AF-A0A426GBQ1-F1
#
_entry.id   AF-A0A426GBQ1-F1
#
_cell.length_a   1.000
_cell.length_b   1.000
_cell.length_c   1.000
_cell.angle_alpha   90.00
_cell.angle_beta   90.00
_cell.angle_gamma   90.00
#
_symmetry.space_group_name_H-M   'P 1'
#
loop_
_entity.id
_entity.type
_entity.pdbx_description
1 polymer ?
#
loop_
_entity_poly.entity_id
_entity_poly.type
_entity_poly.pdbx_seq_one_letter_code
_entity_poly.pdbx_strand_id
1 'polypeptide(L)'
;MEFFGELLVEFLTGLADFDEKKHPPFGIRYWLGWLGVLVHVLLLALLISVTVFFFKFFLDGKGLINVVVAVVFLLFALFWLWKSGKTILKMWQATIYYLAIH
;
A
#
# COMPACT_ATOMS: atom_id res chain seq x y z
N MET A 1 24.57 8.61 7.41
CA MET A 1 24.09 7.23 7.61
C MET A 1 22.81 7.17 8.43
N GLU A 2 22.59 8.08 9.39
CA GLU A 2 21.35 8.13 10.20
C GLU A 2 20.11 8.54 9.40
N PHE A 3 20.21 9.56 8.52
CA PHE A 3 19.08 10.04 7.72
C PHE A 3 18.41 8.95 6.86
N PHE A 4 19.19 8.09 6.21
CA PHE A 4 18.64 6.98 5.40
C PHE A 4 18.05 5.86 6.27
N GLY A 5 18.61 5.62 7.45
CA GLY A 5 18.09 4.65 8.41
C GLY A 5 16.74 5.08 8.99
N GLU A 6 16.62 6.33 9.43
CA GLU A 6 15.35 6.91 9.90
C GLU A 6 14.30 6.88 8.80
N LEU A 7 14.65 7.32 7.58
CA LEU A 7 13.73 7.35 6.44
C LEU A 7 13.19 5.95 6.09
N LEU A 8 14.03 4.92 6.20
CA LEU A 8 13.68 3.54 5.90
C LEU A 8 12.85 2.91 7.03
N VAL A 9 13.15 3.21 8.29
CA VAL A 9 12.34 2.80 9.44
C VAL A 9 10.95 3.46 9.37
N GLU A 10 10.90 4.77 9.12
CA GLU A 10 9.67 5.54 8.92
C GLU A 10 8.80 4.98 7.78
N PHE A 11 9.43 4.58 6.68
CA PHE A 11 8.76 3.93 5.55
C PHE A 11 8.15 2.58 5.96
N LEU A 12 8.89 1.77 6.71
CA LEU A 12 8.43 0.46 7.19
C LEU A 12 7.36 0.55 8.29
N THR A 13 7.37 1.60 9.12
CA THR A 13 6.46 1.74 10.26
C THR A 13 5.09 2.33 9.93
N GLY A 14 4.87 2.85 8.70
CA GLY A 14 3.51 3.11 8.22
C GLY A 14 3.22 4.55 7.75
N LEU A 15 4.05 5.02 6.82
CA LEU A 15 4.22 6.41 6.39
C LEU A 15 5.03 7.19 7.40
N ALA A 16 6.11 7.78 6.89
CA ALA A 16 6.83 8.87 7.52
C ALA A 16 5.86 9.87 8.14
N ASP A 17 6.30 10.48 9.24
CA ASP A 17 5.65 11.63 9.83
C ASP A 17 5.63 12.75 8.77
N PHE A 18 4.59 12.73 7.92
CA PHE A 18 4.29 13.75 6.94
C PHE A 18 3.62 14.90 7.68
N ASP A 19 4.33 15.47 8.65
CA ASP A 19 3.98 16.77 9.18
C ASP A 19 4.31 17.78 8.06
N GLU A 20 3.32 18.08 7.23
CA GLU A 20 3.44 18.89 6.02
C GLU A 20 4.06 20.28 6.29
N LYS A 21 4.03 20.72 7.56
CA LYS A 21 4.64 21.96 8.05
C LYS A 21 6.14 21.87 8.34
N LYS A 22 6.70 20.67 8.52
CA LYS A 22 8.11 20.46 8.91
C LYS A 22 9.04 20.17 7.74
N HIS A 23 8.50 19.81 6.58
CA HIS A 23 9.30 19.32 5.46
C HIS A 23 9.08 20.11 4.17
N PRO A 24 10.12 20.23 3.32
CA PRO A 24 10.00 20.96 2.07
C PRO A 24 9.01 20.29 1.11
N PRO A 25 8.20 21.08 0.37
CA PRO A 25 7.26 20.56 -0.61
C PRO A 25 7.99 19.79 -1.71
N PHE A 26 7.40 18.68 -2.18
CA PHE A 26 7.91 17.84 -3.28
C PHE A 26 9.34 17.27 -3.13
N GLY A 27 9.88 17.16 -1.91
CA GLY A 27 11.20 16.57 -1.64
C GLY A 27 11.28 15.04 -1.72
N ILE A 28 12.44 14.47 -1.40
CA ILE A 28 12.69 13.00 -1.42
C ILE A 28 11.65 12.23 -0.58
N ARG A 29 11.25 12.77 0.58
CA ARG A 29 10.21 12.19 1.44
C ARG A 29 8.87 12.03 0.72
N TYR A 30 8.45 13.04 -0.05
CA TYR A 30 7.21 13.00 -0.85
C TYR A 30 7.25 11.88 -1.90
N TRP A 31 8.34 11.76 -2.64
CA TRP A 31 8.52 10.68 -3.62
C TRP A 31 8.58 9.29 -2.98
N LEU A 32 9.19 9.18 -1.79
CA LEU A 32 9.20 7.94 -1.01
C LEU A 32 7.79 7.54 -0.56
N GLY A 33 6.94 8.51 -0.21
CA GLY A 33 5.53 8.26 0.10
C GLY A 33 4.77 7.67 -1.09
N TRP A 34 4.98 8.21 -2.29
CA TRP A 34 4.39 7.66 -3.53
C TRP A 34 4.98 6.30 -3.91
N LEU A 35 6.26 6.06 -3.64
CA LEU A 35 6.86 4.73 -3.77
C LEU A 35 6.19 3.72 -2.82
N GLY A 36 5.85 4.16 -1.60
CA GLY A 36 5.08 3.36 -0.64
C GLY A 36 3.68 3.02 -1.16
N VAL A 37 2.98 4.00 -1.74
CA VAL A 37 1.71 3.77 -2.44
C VAL A 37 1.87 2.72 -3.54
N LEU A 38 2.91 2.82 -4.37
CA LEU A 38 3.17 1.87 -5.45
C LEU A 38 3.36 0.45 -4.91
N VAL A 39 4.16 0.28 -3.86
CA VAL A 39 4.36 -1.03 -3.19
C VAL A 39 3.03 -1.59 -2.66
N HIS A 40 2.21 -0.74 -2.04
CA HIS A 40 0.89 -1.13 -1.56
C HIS A 40 -0.02 -1.63 -2.68
N VAL A 41 -0.04 -0.93 -3.82
CA VAL A 41 -0.84 -1.30 -5.00
C VAL A 41 -0.32 -2.59 -5.64
N LEU A 42 1.00 -2.75 -5.78
CA LEU A 42 1.60 -3.98 -6.33
C LEU A 42 1.27 -5.20 -5.47
N LEU A 43 1.38 -5.07 -4.15
CA LEU A 43 1.04 -6.15 -3.24
C LEU A 43 -0.46 -6.47 -3.25
N LEU A 44 -1.32 -5.44 -3.36
CA LEU A 44 -2.76 -5.64 -3.55
C LEU A 44 -3.05 -6.42 -4.84
N ALA A 45 -2.43 -6.03 -5.95
CA ALA A 45 -2.58 -6.70 -7.23
C ALA A 45 -2.13 -8.17 -7.15
N LEU A 46 -1.03 -8.45 -6.45
CA LEU A 46 -0.57 -9.81 -6.20
C LEU A 46 -1.59 -10.62 -5.39
N LEU A 47 -2.10 -10.06 -4.28
CA LEU A 47 -3.09 -10.73 -3.42
C LEU A 47 -4.37 -11.06 -4.19
N ILE A 48 -4.88 -10.11 -5.00
CA ILE A 48 -6.05 -10.34 -5.86
C ILE A 48 -5.74 -11.43 -6.90
N SER A 49 -4.58 -11.36 -7.55
CA SER A 49 -4.18 -12.36 -8.56
C SER A 49 -4.13 -13.77 -7.99
N VAL A 50 -3.53 -13.93 -6.80
CA VAL A 50 -3.46 -15.22 -6.09
C VAL A 50 -4.86 -15.70 -5.69
N THR A 51 -5.70 -14.80 -5.16
CA THR A 51 -7.10 -15.10 -4.80
C THR A 51 -7.86 -15.65 -6.01
N VAL A 52 -7.80 -14.96 -7.15
CA VAL A 52 -8.48 -15.34 -8.39
C VAL A 52 -7.94 -16.68 -8.92
N PHE A 53 -6.63 -16.91 -8.83
CA PHE A 53 -6.01 -18.17 -9.23
C PHE A 53 -6.59 -19.36 -8.45
N PHE A 54 -6.60 -19.28 -7.11
CA PHE A 54 -7.15 -20.37 -6.29
C PHE A 54 -8.66 -20.54 -6.49
N PHE A 55 -9.39 -19.45 -6.68
CA PHE A 55 -10.81 -19.53 -6.99
C PHE A 55 -11.07 -20.26 -8.32
N LYS A 56 -10.27 -19.97 -9.36
CA LYS A 56 -10.32 -20.70 -10.63
C LYS A 56 -10.03 -22.19 -10.45
N PHE A 57 -9.02 -22.55 -9.66
CA PHE A 57 -8.71 -23.96 -9.38
C PHE A 57 -9.86 -24.69 -8.69
N PHE A 58 -10.60 -24.00 -7.81
CA PHE A 58 -11.82 -24.56 -7.26
C PHE A 58 -12.90 -24.79 -8.32
N LEU A 59 -13.14 -23.82 -9.21
CA LEU A 59 -14.11 -23.95 -10.30
C LEU A 59 -13.76 -25.10 -11.26
N ASP A 60 -12.47 -25.38 -11.44
CA ASP A 60 -11.96 -26.54 -12.19
C ASP A 60 -12.14 -27.88 -11.44
N GLY A 61 -12.77 -27.90 -10.26
CA GLY A 61 -13.03 -29.11 -9.48
C GLY A 61 -11.83 -29.65 -8.69
N LYS A 62 -10.74 -28.88 -8.55
CA LYS A 62 -9.48 -29.35 -7.93
C LYS A 62 -9.50 -29.41 -6.40
N GLY A 63 -10.68 -29.48 -5.80
CA GLY A 63 -10.89 -29.67 -4.36
C GLY A 63 -11.26 -28.40 -3.58
N LEU A 64 -12.01 -28.60 -2.49
CA LEU A 64 -12.53 -27.54 -1.62
C LEU A 64 -11.43 -26.74 -0.90
N ILE A 65 -10.25 -27.31 -0.72
CA ILE A 65 -9.11 -26.63 -0.08
C ILE A 65 -8.74 -25.32 -0.82
N ASN A 66 -8.90 -25.28 -2.15
CA ASN A 66 -8.63 -24.09 -2.94
C ASN A 66 -9.58 -22.93 -2.61
N VAL A 67 -10.83 -23.21 -2.23
CA VAL A 67 -11.79 -22.18 -1.77
C VAL A 67 -11.34 -21.60 -0.45
N VAL A 68 -10.95 -22.46 0.49
CA VAL A 68 -10.48 -22.02 1.81
C VAL A 68 -9.28 -21.10 1.65
N VAL A 69 -8.31 -21.49 0.83
CA VAL A 69 -7.14 -20.66 0.52
C VAL A 69 -7.55 -19.35 -0.16
N ALA A 70 -8.44 -19.39 -1.17
CA ALA A 70 -8.94 -18.19 -1.84
C ALA A 70 -9.64 -17.22 -0.87
N VAL A 71 -10.48 -17.73 0.04
CA VAL A 71 -11.17 -16.91 1.05
C VAL A 71 -10.17 -16.25 2.00
N VAL A 72 -9.13 -16.97 2.44
CA VAL A 72 -8.08 -16.39 3.29
C VAL A 72 -7.36 -15.25 2.54
N PHE A 73 -6.94 -15.48 1.29
CA PHE A 73 -6.30 -14.44 0.49
C PHE A 73 -7.24 -13.27 0.17
N LEU A 74 -8.54 -13.51 0.01
CA LEU A 74 -9.54 -12.47 -0.17
C LEU A 74 -9.62 -11.55 1.06
N LEU A 75 -9.64 -12.11 2.26
CA LEU A 75 -9.63 -11.33 3.51
C LEU A 75 -8.37 -10.46 3.60
N PHE A 76 -7.21 -11.01 3.25
CA PHE A 76 -5.96 -10.24 3.15
C PHE A 76 -6.05 -9.14 2.10
N ALA A 77 -6.60 -9.42 0.92
CA ALA A 77 -6.78 -8.44 -0.14
C ALA A 77 -7.69 -7.29 0.29
N LEU A 78 -8.80 -7.58 1.00
CA LEU A 78 -9.72 -6.56 1.53
C LEU A 78 -9.06 -5.69 2.60
N PHE A 79 -8.34 -6.31 3.55
CA PHE A 79 -7.57 -5.58 4.55
C PHE A 79 -6.52 -4.67 3.87
N TRP A 80 -5.82 -5.20 2.87
CA TRP A 80 -4.80 -4.46 2.16
C TRP A 80 -5.37 -3.35 1.27
N LEU A 81 -6.55 -3.56 0.68
CA LEU A 81 -7.29 -2.55 -0.07
C LEU A 81 -7.62 -1.36 0.82
N TRP A 82 -8.13 -1.61 2.03
CA TRP A 82 -8.37 -0.55 3.01
C TRP A 82 -7.07 0.18 3.35
N LYS A 83 -6.01 -0.55 3.71
CA LYS A 83 -4.71 0.05 4.06
C LYS A 83 -4.12 0.89 2.92
N SER A 84 -4.22 0.40 1.69
CA SER A 84 -3.78 1.09 0.48
C SER A 84 -4.58 2.36 0.24
N GLY A 85 -5.91 2.31 0.37
CA GLY A 85 -6.80 3.46 0.24
C GLY A 85 -6.48 4.57 1.23
N LYS A 86 -6.24 4.23 2.52
CA LYS A 86 -5.79 5.19 3.54
C LYS A 86 -4.47 5.87 3.16
N THR A 87 -3.53 5.11 2.60
CA THR A 87 -2.20 5.60 2.20
C THR A 87 -2.29 6.54 1.01
N ILE A 88 -3.09 6.18 0.00
CA ILE A 88 -3.37 7.02 -1.17
C ILE A 88 -4.03 8.33 -0.75
N LEU A 89 -5.04 8.28 0.12
CA LEU A 89 -5.73 9.48 0.61
C LEU A 89 -4.78 10.44 1.34
N LYS A 90 -3.89 9.92 2.19
CA LYS A 90 -2.87 10.74 2.86
C LYS A 90 -1.92 11.42 1.86
N MET A 91 -1.40 10.68 0.89
CA MET A 91 -0.53 11.25 -0.15
C MET A 91 -1.25 12.28 -1.01
N TRP A 92 -2.53 12.05 -1.31
CA TRP A 92 -3.37 12.98 -2.03
C TRP A 92 -3.58 14.29 -1.25
N GLN A 93 -3.88 14.20 0.05
CA GLN A 93 -3.99 15.36 0.94
C GLN A 93 -2.69 16.18 0.97
N ALA A 94 -1.53 15.52 1.13
CA ALA A 94 -0.22 16.17 1.09
C ALA A 94 0.05 16.86 -0.25
N THR A 95 -0.36 16.22 -1.36
CA THR A 95 -0.21 16.81 -2.70
C THR A 95 -1.05 18.08 -2.84
N ILE A 96 -2.32 18.06 -2.40
CA ILE A 96 -3.20 19.24 -2.39
C ILE A 96 -2.62 20.35 -1.50
N TYR A 97 -2.13 20.01 -0.31
CA TYR A 97 -1.55 21.00 0.60
C TYR A 97 -0.35 21.71 0.00
N TYR A 98 0.60 20.95 -0.58
CA TYR A 98 1.76 21.54 -1.25
C TYR A 98 1.39 22.36 -2.49
N LEU A 99 0.32 21.98 -3.21
CA LEU A 99 -0.23 22.77 -4.32
C LEU A 99 -0.90 24.07 -3.85
N ALA A 100 -1.48 24.10 -2.65
CA ALA A 100 -2.22 25.26 -2.14
C ALA A 100 -1.29 26.34 -1.53
N ILE A 101 -0.10 25.96 -1.09
CA ILE A 101 0.88 26.87 -0.46
C ILE A 101 1.91 27.40 -1.47
N HIS A 102 1.99 26.79 -2.66
CA HIS A 102 2.88 27.18 -3.75
C HIS A 102 2.13 28.01 -4.81
#